data_AF-A0A4R4TZT7-F1
#
_entry.id   AF-A0A4R4TZT7-F1
#
_cell.length_a   1.000
_cell.length_b   1.000
_cell.length_c   1.000
_cell.angle_alpha   90.00
_cell.angle_beta   90.00
_cell.angle_gamma   90.00
#
_symmetry.space_group_name_H-M   'P 1'
#
loop_
_entity.id
_entity.type
_entity.pdbx_description
1 polymer ?
#
loop_
_entity_poly.entity_id
_entity_poly.type
_entity_poly.pdbx_seq_one_letter_code
_entity_poly.pdbx_strand_id
1 'polypeptide(L)' 'MELRTVLVVGTGLIGTSAALALRKRGVRVLLADRDQGAVRLARELGAGEEWRPGGPHLTQPGAEGAEGA' A
#
# COMPACT_ATOMS: atom_id res chain seq x y z
N MET A 1 -1.44 -0.89 -18.10
CA MET A 1 -2.04 -0.96 -16.76
C MET A 1 -1.28 0.00 -15.85
N GLU A 2 -1.96 0.99 -15.28
CA GLU A 2 -1.34 1.87 -14.28
C GLU A 2 -1.51 1.32 -12.87
N LEU A 3 -0.43 1.31 -12.11
CA LEU A 3 -0.38 0.80 -10.75
C LEU A 3 -0.75 1.93 -9.79
N ARG A 4 -2.00 1.94 -9.31
CA ARG A 4 -2.56 3.07 -8.56
C ARG A 4 -2.34 2.99 -7.06
N THR A 5 -2.40 1.79 -6.48
CA THR A 5 -2.23 1.59 -5.04
C THR A 5 -1.59 0.25 -4.72
N VAL A 6 -0.71 0.22 -3.73
CA VAL A 6 0.00 -0.99 -3.24
C VAL A 6 -0.12 -1.08 -1.73
N LEU A 7 -0.38 -2.28 -1.23
CA LEU A 7 -0.19 -2.63 0.18
C LEU A 7 1.15 -3.36 0.32
N VAL A 8 2.03 -2.85 1.18
CA VAL A 8 3.29 -3.49 1.56
C VAL A 8 3.09 -4.14 2.92
N VAL A 9 3.21 -5.48 2.94
CA VAL A 9 3.14 -6.29 4.16
C VAL A 9 4.57 -6.66 4.57
N GLY A 10 5.01 -6.16 5.72
CA GLY A 10 6.39 -6.20 6.19
C GLY A 10 7.13 -4.89 5.88
N THR A 11 7.33 -4.04 6.87
CA THR A 11 8.00 -2.72 6.77
C THR A 11 9.44 -2.75 7.30
N GLY A 12 10.16 -3.85 7.03
CA GLY A 12 11.61 -3.92 7.21
C GLY A 12 12.38 -3.13 6.14
N LEU A 13 13.68 -3.40 5.99
CA LEU A 13 14.54 -2.71 5.02
C LEU A 13 14.04 -2.84 3.57
N ILE A 14 13.66 -4.06 3.17
CA ILE A 14 13.22 -4.35 1.79
C ILE A 14 11.85 -3.71 1.53
N GLY A 15 10.88 -3.93 2.41
CA GLY A 15 9.53 -3.40 2.26
C GLY A 15 9.51 -1.88 2.24
N THR A 16 10.24 -1.24 3.15
CA THR A 16 10.38 0.23 3.18
C THR A 16 11.07 0.75 1.93
N SER A 17 12.13 0.09 1.45
CA SER A 17 12.82 0.48 0.20
C SER A 17 11.89 0.39 -1.02
N ALA A 18 11.13 -0.69 -1.13
CA ALA A 18 10.14 -0.86 -2.20
C ALA A 18 9.03 0.20 -2.11
N ALA A 19 8.50 0.44 -0.91
CA ALA A 19 7.49 1.45 -0.64
C ALA A 19 7.96 2.85 -1.03
N LEU A 20 9.18 3.23 -0.66
CA LEU A 20 9.79 4.50 -1.04
C LEU A 20 9.96 4.62 -2.57
N ALA A 21 10.40 3.57 -3.24
CA ALA A 21 10.53 3.57 -4.69
C ALA A 21 9.16 3.72 -5.39
N LEU A 22 8.12 3.09 -4.87
CA LEU A 22 6.74 3.21 -5.36
C LEU A 22 6.19 4.62 -5.12
N ARG A 23 6.42 5.22 -3.94
CA ARG A 23 6.03 6.60 -3.62
C ARG A 23 6.68 7.62 -4.54
N LYS A 24 7.97 7.44 -4.87
CA LYS A 24 8.68 8.28 -5.86
C LYS A 24 8.04 8.23 -7.26
N ARG A 25 7.31 7.15 -7.58
CA ARG A 25 6.57 6.98 -8.84
C ARG A 25 5.12 7.45 -8.76
N GLY A 26 4.71 8.11 -7.66
CA GLY A 26 3.34 8.61 -7.48
C GLY A 26 2.32 7.55 -7.06
N VAL A 27 2.76 6.32 -6.75
CA VAL A 27 1.86 5.25 -6.31
C VAL A 27 1.42 5.51 -4.87
N ARG A 28 0.13 5.34 -4.58
CA ARG A 28 -0.35 5.34 -3.20
C ARG A 28 0.12 4.06 -2.50
N VAL A 29 0.80 4.19 -1.38
CA VAL A 29 1.33 3.02 -0.65
C VAL A 29 0.70 2.95 0.73
N LEU A 30 0.17 1.77 1.06
CA LEU A 30 -0.33 1.38 2.36
C LEU A 30 0.67 0.43 3.02
N LEU A 31 0.85 0.55 4.32
CA LEU A 31 1.88 -0.14 5.09
C LEU A 31 1.23 -0.99 6.18
N ALA A 32 1.60 -2.25 6.25
CA ALA A 32 1.20 -3.16 7.30
C ALA A 32 2.41 -3.93 7.81
N ASP A 33 2.58 -4.00 9.12
CA ASP A 33 3.55 -4.86 9.78
C ASP A 33 2.92 -5.33 11.10
N ARG A 34 3.43 -6.45 11.63
CA ARG A 34 3.05 -6.92 12.97
C ARG A 34 3.61 -5.98 14.06
N ASP A 35 4.71 -5.29 13.78
CA ASP A 35 5.31 -4.28 14.65
C ASP A 35 4.84 -2.87 14.24
N GLN A 36 4.02 -2.26 15.09
CA GLN A 36 3.51 -0.90 14.89
C GLN A 36 4.62 0.16 14.89
N GLY A 37 5.75 -0.10 15.56
CA GLY A 37 6.92 0.77 15.53
C GLY A 37 7.57 0.82 14.15
N ALA A 38 7.65 -0.33 13.48
CA ALA A 38 8.18 -0.42 12.12
C ALA A 38 7.29 0.33 11.11
N VAL A 39 5.95 0.20 11.23
CA VAL A 39 5.01 0.96 10.40
C VAL A 39 5.19 2.46 10.62
N ARG A 40 5.24 2.90 11.88
CA ARG A 40 5.42 4.32 12.22
C ARG A 40 6.72 4.88 11.64
N LEU A 41 7.83 4.17 11.81
CA LEU A 41 9.12 4.58 11.26
C LEU A 41 9.07 4.68 9.72
N ALA A 42 8.52 3.67 9.05
CA ALA A 42 8.38 3.69 7.60
C ALA A 42 7.50 4.87 7.11
N ARG A 43 6.43 5.20 7.85
CA ARG A 43 5.60 6.37 7.57
C ARG A 43 6.36 7.68 7.74
N GLU A 44 7.12 7.84 8.82
CA GLU A 44 7.95 9.02 9.08
C GLU A 44 9.02 9.20 7.99
N LEU A 45 9.52 8.11 7.41
CA LEU A 45 10.43 8.13 6.25
C LEU A 45 9.72 8.49 4.92
N GLY A 46 8.39 8.61 4.92
CA GLY A 46 7.60 8.92 3.72
C GLY A 46 7.27 7.71 2.85
N ALA A 47 7.41 6.48 3.37
CA ALA A 47 7.16 5.25 2.63
C ALA A 47 5.67 5.01 2.31
N GLY A 48 4.75 5.66 3.04
CA GLY A 48 3.32 5.53 2.78
C GLY A 48 2.44 5.86 3.98
N GLU A 49 1.23 5.34 3.96
CA GLU A 49 0.22 5.49 5.01
C GLU A 49 -0.01 4.14 5.72
N GLU A 50 -0.39 4.17 6.98
CA GLU A 50 -0.76 2.95 7.70
C GLU A 50 -2.01 2.32 7.09
N TRP A 51 -1.96 1.01 6.86
CA TRP A 51 -3.13 0.26 6.46
C TRP A 51 -4.04 0.00 7.66
N ARG A 52 -5.32 0.38 7.53
CA ARG A 52 -6.35 0.08 8.53
C ARG A 52 -7.32 -0.98 7.98
N PRO A 53 -7.54 -2.08 8.71
CA PRO A 53 -8.61 -3.02 8.40
C PRO A 53 -9.95 -2.26 8.34
N GLY A 54 -10.73 -2.46 7.27
CA GLY A 54 -11.99 -1.75 7.05
C GLY A 54 -11.88 -0.42 6.29
N GLY A 55 -10.68 -0.04 5.82
CA GLY A 55 -10.53 1.02 4.82
C GLY A 55 -11.22 0.65 3.50
N PRO A 56 -11.48 1.63 2.60
CA PRO A 56 -12.06 1.37 1.30
C PRO A 56 -11.27 0.24 0.62
N HIS A 57 -11.98 -0.79 0.18
CA HIS A 57 -11.39 -1.87 -0.60
C HIS A 57 -10.66 -1.22 -1.78
N LEU A 58 -9.43 -1.65 -2.04
CA LEU A 58 -8.72 -1.22 -3.23
C LEU A 58 -9.45 -1.85 -4.43
N THR A 59 -10.50 -1.18 -4.90
CA THR A 59 -11.23 -1.57 -6.10
C THR A 59 -10.21 -1.54 -7.23
N GLN A 60 -9.92 -2.70 -7.80
CA GLN A 60 -9.06 -2.78 -8.97
C GLN A 60 -9.77 -2.01 -10.10
N PRO A 61 -9.13 -1.05 -10.77
CA PRO A 61 -9.68 -0.49 -12.00
C PRO A 61 -9.73 -1.62 -13.02
N GLY A 62 -10.91 -2.21 -13.24
CA GLY A 62 -11.10 -3.33 -14.18
C GLY A 62 -12.11 -4.41 -13.80
N ALA A 63 -12.88 -4.28 -12.70
CA ALA A 63 -13.98 -5.20 -12.38
C ALA A 63 -15.37 -4.64 -12.75
N GLU A 64 -15.47 -3.81 -13.79
CA GLU A 64 -16.75 -3.54 -14.44
C GLU A 64 -16.95 -4.58 -15.55
N GLY A 65 -17.74 -5.61 -15.25
CA GLY A 65 -18.14 -6.61 -16.25
C GLY A 65 -18.32 -8.02 -15.70
N ALA A 66 -19.29 -8.22 -14.81
CA ALA A 66 -20.00 -9.49 -14.67
C ALA A 66 -21.27 -9.28 -13.82
N GLU A 67 -22.20 -8.48 -14.33
CA GLU A 67 -23.62 -8.62 -14.01
C GLU A 67 -24.24 -9.57 -15.04
N GLY A 68 -24.99 -10.58 -14.58
CA GLY A 68 -25.96 -11.31 -15.39
C GLY A 68 -25.64 -12.78 -15.69
N ALA A 69 -26.16 -13.68 -14.84
CA ALA A 69 -26.72 -14.96 -15.24
C ALA A 69 -27.71 -15.43 -14.16
#